data_AF-A0A6N6S4N2-F1
#
_entry.id   AF-A0A6N6S4N2-F1
#
_cell.length_a   1.000
_cell.length_b   1.000
_cell.length_c   1.000
_cell.angle_alpha   90.00
_cell.angle_beta   90.00
_cell.angle_gamma   90.00
#
_symmetry.space_group_name_H-M   'P 1'
#
loop_
_entity.id
_entity.type
_entity.pdbx_description
1 polymer ?
#
loop_
_entity_poly.entity_id
_entity_poly.type
_entity_poly.pdbx_seq_one_letter_code
_entity_poly.pdbx_strand_id
1 'polypeptide(L)'
;MRDSLSSVFSYLFMAAVVVCVVSLFGTLIIFMRSFTMEIGGLERQTGFAFLYIFIACIIAAPIFHYISHKLEKQTRGTDVY
;
A
#
# COMPACT_ATOMS: atom_id res chain seq x y z
N MET A 1 -11.32 14.11 17.93
CA MET A 1 -11.68 12.91 17.13
C MET A 1 -11.30 13.01 15.65
N ARG A 2 -11.37 14.18 14.98
CA ARG A 2 -10.92 14.33 13.58
C ARG A 2 -9.40 14.29 13.40
N ASP A 3 -8.63 14.86 14.32
CA ASP A 3 -7.16 14.81 14.25
C ASP A 3 -6.62 13.38 14.43
N SER A 4 -7.28 12.60 15.30
CA SER A 4 -7.03 11.17 15.44
C SER A 4 -7.43 10.36 14.19
N LEU A 5 -8.37 10.83 13.36
CA LEU A 5 -8.72 10.18 12.09
C LEU A 5 -7.68 10.49 11.00
N SER A 6 -7.24 11.76 10.90
CA SER A 6 -6.18 12.16 9.97
C SER A 6 -4.87 11.41 10.25
N SER A 7 -4.47 11.28 11.53
CA SER A 7 -3.27 10.51 11.90
C SER A 7 -3.42 9.02 11.55
N VAL A 8 -4.57 8.40 11.81
CA VAL A 8 -4.83 7.00 11.43
C VAL A 8 -4.73 6.78 9.92
N PHE A 9 -5.27 7.69 9.09
CA PHE A 9 -5.14 7.57 7.63
C PHE A 9 -3.69 7.76 7.14
N SER A 10 -2.91 8.62 7.80
CA SER A 10 -1.48 8.76 7.51
C SER A 10 -0.70 7.48 7.85
N TYR A 11 -0.97 6.86 9.00
CA TYR A 11 -0.38 5.56 9.35
C TYR A 11 -0.82 4.43 8.41
N LEU A 12 -2.10 4.40 8.00
CA LEU A 12 -2.60 3.44 7.01
C LEU A 12 -1.93 3.62 5.65
N PHE A 13 -1.71 4.86 5.22
CA PHE A 13 -0.96 5.16 4.01
C PHE A 13 0.49 4.63 4.12
N MET A 14 1.18 4.95 5.23
CA MET A 14 2.55 4.49 5.45
C MET A 14 2.64 2.96 5.48
N ALA A 15 1.71 2.29 6.16
CA ALA A 15 1.63 0.83 6.19
C ALA A 15 1.37 0.25 4.80
N ALA A 16 0.45 0.84 4.03
CA ALA A 16 0.16 0.42 2.65
C ALA A 16 1.39 0.57 1.74
N VAL A 17 2.18 1.62 1.90
CA VAL A 17 3.44 1.81 1.16
C VAL A 17 4.47 0.74 1.54
N VAL A 18 4.64 0.43 2.82
CA VAL A 18 5.58 -0.63 3.25
C VAL A 18 5.15 -1.99 2.70
N VAL A 19 3.87 -2.34 2.83
CA VAL A 19 3.31 -3.59 2.30
C VAL A 19 3.47 -3.65 0.77
N CYS A 20 3.29 -2.52 0.08
CA CYS A 20 3.52 -2.40 -1.37
C CYS A 20 4.96 -2.77 -1.74
N VAL A 21 5.95 -2.18 -1.06
CA VAL A 21 7.38 -2.41 -1.33
C VAL A 21 7.77 -3.86 -1.04
N VAL A 22 7.34 -4.41 0.09
CA VAL A 22 7.62 -5.81 0.46
C VAL A 22 6.99 -6.77 -0.55
N SER A 23 5.75 -6.52 -0.97
CA SER A 23 5.04 -7.36 -1.93
C SER A 23 5.68 -7.29 -3.32
N LEU A 24 6.09 -6.09 -3.76
CA LEU A 24 6.83 -5.92 -5.01
C LEU A 24 8.15 -6.72 -4.98
N PHE A 25 8.90 -6.60 -3.88
CA PHE A 25 10.15 -7.30 -3.72
C PHE A 25 9.97 -8.84 -3.73
N GLY A 26 8.99 -9.35 -3.00
CA GLY A 26 8.63 -10.78 -3.00
C GLY A 26 8.22 -11.28 -4.38
N THR A 27 7.42 -10.50 -5.11
CA THR A 27 7.04 -10.81 -6.50
C THR A 27 8.27 -10.89 -7.39
N LEU A 28 9.14 -9.88 -7.36
CA LEU A 28 10.34 -9.84 -8.19
C LEU A 28 11.27 -11.03 -7.92
N ILE A 29 11.48 -11.40 -6.67
CA ILE A 29 12.31 -12.56 -6.31
C ILE A 29 11.73 -13.85 -6.90
N ILE A 30 10.44 -14.10 -6.68
CA ILE A 30 9.79 -15.34 -7.14
C ILE A 30 9.81 -15.42 -8.67
N PHE A 31 9.50 -14.32 -9.37
CA PHE A 31 9.53 -14.29 -10.82
C PHE A 31 10.96 -14.42 -11.37
N MET A 32 11.96 -13.74 -10.80
CA MET A 32 13.36 -13.90 -11.20
C MET A 32 13.85 -15.34 -11.01
N ARG A 33 13.45 -15.97 -9.90
CA ARG A 33 13.75 -17.38 -9.65
C ARG A 33 13.05 -18.30 -10.65
N SER A 34 11.84 -17.95 -11.09
CA SER A 34 11.12 -18.68 -12.15
C SER A 34 11.85 -18.71 -13.49
N PHE A 35 12.70 -17.73 -13.78
CA PHE A 35 13.46 -17.68 -15.03
C PHE A 35 14.76 -18.49 -14.95
N THR A 36 15.24 -18.79 -13.75
CA THR A 36 16.53 -19.47 -13.51
C THR A 36 16.36 -20.91 -13.07
N MET A 37 15.22 -21.28 -12.47
CA MET A 37 14.92 -22.61 -11.97
C MET A 37 13.44 -22.95 -12.23
N GLU A 38 13.14 -24.24 -12.45
CA GLU A 38 11.77 -24.72 -12.35
C GLU A 38 11.30 -24.57 -10.90
N ILE A 39 10.34 -23.67 -10.70
CA ILE A 39 9.65 -23.47 -9.43
C ILE A 39 8.32 -24.21 -9.43
N GLY A 40 7.95 -24.71 -8.25
CA GLY A 40 6.70 -25.42 -8.07
C GLY A 40 5.47 -24.52 -8.28
N GLY A 41 4.32 -25.13 -8.62
CA GLY A 41 3.07 -24.39 -8.82
C GLY A 41 2.66 -23.50 -7.65
N LEU A 42 2.96 -23.92 -6.41
CA LEU A 42 2.69 -23.18 -5.19
C LEU A 42 3.49 -21.86 -5.09
N GLU A 43 4.78 -21.91 -5.42
CA GLU A 43 5.66 -20.73 -5.40
C GLU A 43 5.20 -19.70 -6.43
N ARG A 44 4.87 -20.17 -7.64
CA ARG A 44 4.34 -19.31 -8.71
C ARG A 44 3.03 -18.65 -8.30
N GLN A 45 2.12 -19.39 -7.67
CA GLN A 45 0.85 -18.84 -7.16
C GLN A 45 1.10 -17.79 -6.07
N THR A 46 2.10 -17.99 -5.22
CA THR A 46 2.49 -17.02 -4.18
C THR A 46 3.06 -15.74 -4.80
N GLY A 47 3.84 -15.85 -5.88
CA GLY A 47 4.30 -14.70 -6.66
C GLY A 47 3.14 -13.86 -7.22
N PHE A 48 2.10 -14.51 -7.75
CA PHE A 48 0.88 -13.82 -8.21
C PHE A 48 0.09 -13.20 -7.04
N ALA A 49 0.02 -13.87 -5.89
CA ALA A 49 -0.63 -13.30 -4.70
C ALA A 49 0.04 -12.00 -4.26
N PHE A 50 1.38 -11.97 -4.20
CA PHE A 50 2.12 -10.74 -3.92
C PHE A 50 1.90 -9.66 -4.98
N LEU A 51 1.80 -10.03 -6.26
CA LEU A 51 1.49 -9.09 -7.34
C LEU A 51 0.11 -8.45 -7.15
N TYR A 52 -0.90 -9.23 -6.76
CA TYR A 52 -2.24 -8.68 -6.50
C TYR A 52 -2.26 -7.75 -5.29
N ILE A 53 -1.55 -8.10 -4.22
CA ILE A 53 -1.40 -7.23 -3.04
C ILE A 53 -0.73 -5.91 -3.44
N PHE A 54 0.33 -5.96 -4.25
CA PHE A 54 1.01 -4.79 -4.78
C PHE A 54 0.06 -3.87 -5.57
N ILE A 55 -0.74 -4.44 -6.48
CA ILE A 55 -1.73 -3.68 -7.26
C ILE A 55 -2.78 -3.03 -6.33
N ALA A 56 -3.27 -3.77 -5.34
CA ALA A 56 -4.23 -3.24 -4.36
C ALA A 56 -3.63 -2.06 -3.57
N CYS A 57 -2.36 -2.14 -3.16
CA CYS A 57 -1.67 -1.05 -2.48
C CYS A 57 -1.52 0.19 -3.38
N ILE A 58 -1.22 0.03 -4.67
CA ILE A 58 -1.15 1.15 -5.62
C ILE A 58 -2.50 1.86 -5.75
N ILE A 59 -3.61 1.11 -5.77
CA ILE A 59 -4.95 1.70 -5.86
C ILE A 59 -5.36 2.36 -4.55
N ALA A 60 -5.01 1.78 -3.40
CA ALA A 60 -5.36 2.29 -2.09
C ALA A 60 -4.56 3.54 -1.66
N ALA A 61 -3.29 3.62 -2.06
CA ALA A 61 -2.40 4.74 -1.73
C ALA A 61 -2.97 6.15 -2.07
N PRO A 62 -3.46 6.43 -3.29
CA PRO A 62 -4.04 7.73 -3.63
C PRO A 62 -5.34 8.01 -2.86
N ILE A 63 -6.10 6.96 -2.51
CA ILE A 63 -7.33 7.09 -1.71
C ILE A 63 -6.99 7.57 -0.30
N PHE A 64 -6.03 6.92 0.36
CA PHE A 64 -5.58 7.33 1.70
C PHE A 64 -4.94 8.72 1.70
N HIS A 65 -4.13 9.02 0.69
CA HIS A 65 -3.53 10.35 0.54
C HIS A 65 -4.61 11.44 0.34
N TYR A 66 -5.60 11.20 -0.52
CA TYR A 66 -6.69 12.14 -0.76
C TYR A 66 -7.53 12.37 0.50
N ILE A 67 -7.89 11.32 1.23
CA ILE A 67 -8.67 11.42 2.47
C ILE A 67 -7.87 12.17 3.54
N SER A 68 -6.58 11.86 3.70
CA SER A 68 -5.69 12.56 4.64
C SER A 68 -5.62 14.05 4.33
N HIS A 69 -5.36 14.42 3.08
CA HIS A 69 -5.25 15.81 2.66
C HIS A 69 -6.59 16.57 2.78
N LYS A 70 -7.72 15.91 2.50
CA LYS A 70 -9.06 16.51 2.65
C LYS A 70 -9.39 16.77 4.12
N LEU A 71 -9.05 15.85 5.01
CA LEU A 71 -9.25 16.01 6.46
C LEU A 71 -8.38 17.16 6.99
N GLU A 72 -7.11 17.22 6.60
CA GLU A 72 -6.18 18.28 7.01
C GLU A 72 -6.61 19.68 6.55
N LYS A 73 -7.12 19.79 5.29
CA LYS A 73 -7.64 21.05 4.76
C LYS A 73 -8.91 21.53 5.49
N GLN A 74 -9.74 20.60 5.99
CA GLN A 74 -10.89 20.98 6.82
C GLN A 74 -10.48 21.42 8.23
N THR A 75 -9.40 20.89 8.80
CA THR A 75 -8.88 21.35 10.09
C THR A 75 -8.43 22.82 10.01
N ARG A 76 -7.59 23.18 9.03
CA ARG A 76 -7.09 24.56 8.85
C ARG A 76 -8.16 25.61 8.56
N GLY A 77 -9.32 25.22 8.02
CA GLY A 77 -10.44 26.15 7.77
C GLY A 77 -11.24 26.49 9.02
N THR A 78 -11.08 25.73 10.10
CA THR A 78 -11.86 25.90 11.35
C THR A 78 -11.07 26.63 12.43
N ASP A 79 -9.73 26.67 12.33
CA ASP A 79 -8.85 27.38 13.27
C ASP A 79 -8.72 28.90 13.01
N VAL A 80 -9.41 29.43 12.00
CA VAL A 80 -9.35 30.85 11.59
C VAL A 80 -10.62 31.64 12.02
N TYR A 81 -11.49 31.05 12.85
CA TYR A 81 -12.65 31.72 13.44
C TYR A 81 -12.59 31.76 14.97
#